data_AF-A0A8J8BGG1-F1
#
_entry.id   AF-A0A8J8BGG1-F1
#
_cell.length_a   1.000
_cell.length_b   1.000
_cell.length_c   1.000
_cell.angle_alpha   90.00
_cell.angle_beta   90.00
_cell.angle_gamma   90.00
#
_symmetry.space_group_name_H-M   'P 1'
#
loop_
_entity.id
_entity.type
_entity.pdbx_description
1 polymer ?
#
loop_
_entity_poly.entity_id
_entity_poly.type
_entity_poly.pdbx_seq_one_letter_code
_entity_poly.pdbx_strand_id
1 'polypeptide(L)'
;MLFNALASKLWKALTDTLYHRIAALGGVPRPEVRRLVRVEYVKVAEFQARGVVHFHVVLRLDGAEGAGSAPPMWATAELLAEAVRSAAAVVSVAAPSSAAVGDRVLRFGSQLDVQPIEAAGAVTDRKVSRYLAKYTTKSTEDAGG
;
A
#
# COMPACT_ATOMS: atom_id res chain seq x y z
N MET A 1 -1.69 22.13 -0.84
CA MET A 1 -1.09 21.23 -1.87
C MET A 1 0.16 20.45 -1.42
N LEU A 2 1.03 20.97 -0.52
CA LEU A 2 2.26 20.26 -0.11
C LEU A 2 2.02 18.89 0.56
N PHE A 3 0.99 18.77 1.40
CA PHE A 3 0.66 17.52 2.10
C PHE A 3 0.28 16.37 1.15
N ASN A 4 -0.51 16.64 0.11
CA ASN A 4 -0.87 15.63 -0.90
C ASN A 4 0.37 15.13 -1.66
N ALA A 5 1.28 16.04 -2.01
CA ALA A 5 2.55 15.68 -2.67
C ALA A 5 3.44 14.78 -1.78
N LEU A 6 3.53 15.07 -0.48
CA LEU A 6 4.33 14.27 0.47
C LEU A 6 3.70 12.91 0.76
N ALA A 7 2.37 12.85 0.91
CA ALA A 7 1.65 11.59 1.06
C ALA A 7 1.82 10.69 -0.17
N SER A 8 1.76 11.27 -1.37
CA SER A 8 2.00 10.55 -2.63
C SER A 8 3.44 10.03 -2.74
N LYS A 9 4.44 10.82 -2.31
CA LYS A 9 5.84 10.37 -2.25
C LYS A 9 6.05 9.24 -1.25
N LEU A 10 5.44 9.33 -0.06
CA LEU A 10 5.52 8.29 0.96
C LEU A 10 4.89 6.98 0.46
N TRP A 11 3.74 7.08 -0.20
CA TRP A 11 3.09 5.94 -0.85
C TRP A 11 3.99 5.30 -1.91
N LYS A 12 4.59 6.11 -2.80
CA LYS A 12 5.53 5.60 -3.81
C LYS A 12 6.72 4.87 -3.18
N ALA A 13 7.33 5.45 -2.14
CA ALA A 13 8.43 4.82 -1.44
C ALA A 13 8.04 3.49 -0.79
N LEU A 14 6.81 3.40 -0.27
CA LEU A 14 6.24 2.14 0.22
C LEU A 14 6.14 1.10 -0.89
N THR A 15 5.50 1.43 -2.02
CA THR A 15 5.33 0.48 -3.13
C THR A 15 6.65 0.04 -3.75
N ASP A 16 7.64 0.93 -3.84
CA ASP A 16 8.97 0.60 -4.35
C ASP A 16 9.70 -0.37 -3.40
N THR A 17 9.63 -0.09 -2.09
CA THR A 17 10.23 -0.95 -1.05
C THR A 17 9.50 -2.29 -0.92
N LEU A 18 8.19 -2.31 -1.14
CA LEU A 18 7.37 -3.51 -1.06
C LEU A 18 7.86 -4.61 -2.00
N TYR A 19 8.16 -4.29 -3.26
CA TYR A 19 8.74 -5.26 -4.20
C TYR A 19 10.10 -5.79 -3.74
N HIS A 20 10.92 -4.97 -3.08
CA HIS A 20 12.18 -5.45 -2.50
C HIS A 20 11.96 -6.43 -1.36
N ARG A 21 10.94 -6.19 -0.52
CA ARG A 21 10.58 -7.09 0.59
C ARG A 21 9.98 -8.40 0.08
N ILE A 22 9.10 -8.33 -0.91
CA ILE A 22 8.52 -9.52 -1.56
C ILE A 22 9.62 -10.39 -2.16
N ALA A 23 10.55 -9.80 -2.91
CA ALA A 23 11.67 -10.54 -3.49
C ALA A 23 12.51 -11.27 -2.42
N ALA A 24 12.85 -10.56 -1.34
CA ALA A 24 13.63 -11.12 -0.24
C ALA A 24 12.91 -12.27 0.48
N LEU A 25 11.63 -12.08 0.81
CA LEU A 25 10.82 -13.09 1.51
C LEU A 25 10.51 -14.30 0.61
N GLY A 26 10.34 -14.08 -0.69
CA GLY A 26 10.06 -15.13 -1.68
C GLY A 26 11.32 -15.86 -2.16
N GLY A 27 12.52 -15.44 -1.73
CA GLY A 27 13.78 -16.04 -2.19
C GLY A 27 14.09 -15.79 -3.67
N VAL A 28 13.58 -14.70 -4.24
CA VAL A 28 13.69 -14.37 -5.67
C VAL A 28 14.67 -13.20 -5.87
N PRO A 29 15.48 -13.20 -6.94
CA PRO A 29 16.27 -12.03 -7.32
C PRO A 29 15.41 -10.78 -7.54
N ARG A 30 15.86 -9.63 -7.01
CA ARG A 30 15.15 -8.35 -7.14
C ARG A 30 14.77 -7.95 -8.58
N PRO A 31 15.61 -8.18 -9.62
CA PRO A 31 15.23 -7.86 -10.99
C PRO A 31 14.11 -8.74 -11.54
N GLU A 32 13.90 -9.93 -10.97
CA GLU A 32 12.98 -10.94 -11.48
C GLU A 32 11.59 -10.87 -10.83
N VAL A 33 11.47 -10.36 -9.60
CA VAL A 33 10.20 -10.37 -8.85
C VAL A 33 9.03 -9.77 -9.64
N ARG A 34 9.27 -8.69 -10.39
CA ARG A 34 8.22 -8.03 -11.21
C ARG A 34 7.80 -8.83 -12.44
N ARG A 35 8.58 -9.83 -12.83
CA ARG A 35 8.23 -10.80 -13.89
C ARG A 35 7.44 -11.98 -13.35
N LEU A 36 7.39 -12.17 -12.02
CA LEU A 36 6.70 -13.29 -11.38
C LEU A 36 5.38 -12.87 -10.76
N VAL A 37 5.32 -11.66 -10.19
CA VAL A 37 4.16 -11.18 -9.46
C VAL A 37 3.83 -9.71 -9.75
N ARG A 38 2.55 -9.39 -9.64
CA ARG A 38 2.03 -8.02 -9.67
C ARG A 38 1.39 -7.67 -8.34
N VAL A 39 1.67 -6.47 -7.85
CA VAL A 39 0.99 -5.90 -6.68
C VAL A 39 -0.09 -4.96 -7.19
N GLU A 40 -1.34 -5.40 -7.07
CA GLU A 40 -2.52 -4.59 -7.36
C GLU A 40 -3.02 -3.94 -6.06
N TYR A 41 -3.53 -2.71 -6.13
CA TYR A 41 -4.06 -2.05 -4.95
C TYR A 41 -5.15 -1.02 -5.24
N VAL A 42 -6.00 -0.84 -4.24
CA VAL A 42 -6.83 0.36 -4.10
C VAL A 42 -6.47 1.03 -2.80
N LYS A 43 -6.33 2.36 -2.82
CA LYS A 43 -6.02 3.16 -1.63
C LYS A 43 -6.94 4.36 -1.52
N VAL A 44 -7.32 4.67 -0.29
CA VAL A 44 -7.96 5.93 0.09
C VAL A 44 -7.07 6.62 1.10
N ALA A 45 -6.91 7.93 0.96
CA ALA A 45 -6.16 8.76 1.91
C ALA A 45 -7.15 9.69 2.61
N GLU A 46 -7.27 9.57 3.93
CA GLU A 46 -8.10 10.44 4.76
C GLU A 46 -7.22 11.47 5.48
N PHE A 47 -7.54 12.75 5.31
CA PHE A 47 -6.83 13.84 5.97
C PHE A 47 -7.46 14.14 7.33
N GLN A 48 -6.67 14.00 8.38
CA GLN A 48 -7.08 14.36 9.74
C GLN A 48 -6.76 15.82 10.01
N ALA A 49 -7.53 16.45 10.92
CA ALA A 49 -7.45 17.88 11.25
C ALA A 49 -6.05 18.39 11.69
N ARG A 50 -5.12 17.48 12.02
CA ARG A 50 -3.74 17.79 12.44
C ARG A 50 -2.69 17.60 11.33
N GLY A 51 -3.10 17.47 10.07
CA GLY A 51 -2.18 17.24 8.95
C GLY A 51 -1.61 15.82 8.89
N VAL A 52 -2.23 14.88 9.62
CA VAL A 52 -1.92 13.45 9.56
C VAL A 52 -2.74 12.82 8.44
N VAL A 53 -2.10 12.00 7.61
CA VAL A 53 -2.78 11.24 6.55
C VAL A 53 -2.92 9.80 7.01
N HIS A 54 -4.15 9.28 6.99
CA HIS A 54 -4.45 7.88 7.25
C HIS A 54 -4.75 7.17 5.93
N PHE A 55 -4.01 6.09 5.64
CA PHE A 55 -4.25 5.29 4.45
C PHE A 55 -5.10 4.07 4.76
N HIS A 56 -6.20 3.91 4.02
CA HIS A 56 -6.93 2.65 3.94
C HIS A 56 -6.61 1.99 2.61
N VAL A 57 -6.11 0.75 2.65
CA VAL A 57 -5.56 0.08 1.47
C VAL A 57 -6.02 -1.36 1.41
N VAL A 58 -6.49 -1.78 0.24
CA VAL A 58 -6.59 -3.19 -0.13
C VAL A 58 -5.48 -3.49 -1.12
N LEU A 59 -4.63 -4.45 -0.80
CA LEU A 59 -3.54 -4.94 -1.65
C LEU A 59 -3.82 -6.38 -2.07
N ARG A 60 -3.47 -6.72 -3.30
CA ARG A 60 -3.52 -8.09 -3.82
C ARG A 60 -2.21 -8.42 -4.52
N LEU A 61 -1.76 -9.66 -4.36
CA LEU A 61 -0.61 -10.21 -5.04
C LEU A 61 -1.10 -11.19 -6.11
N ASP A 62 -0.93 -10.82 -7.37
CA ASP A 62 -1.34 -11.60 -8.55
C ASP A 62 -0.11 -12.17 -9.26
N GLY A 63 -0.31 -13.17 -10.13
CA GLY A 63 0.73 -13.67 -11.03
C GLY A 63 1.16 -12.66 -12.09
N ALA A 64 2.17 -13.02 -12.89
CA ALA A 64 2.81 -12.15 -13.88
C ALA A 64 1.84 -11.53 -14.92
N GLU A 65 0.79 -12.28 -15.28
CA GLU A 65 -0.24 -11.86 -16.24
C GLU A 65 -1.27 -10.88 -15.64
N GLY A 66 -1.17 -10.59 -14.34
CA GLY A 66 -2.00 -9.61 -13.65
C GLY A 66 -3.33 -10.15 -13.15
N ALA A 67 -4.35 -9.28 -13.08
CA ALA A 67 -5.55 -9.54 -12.31
C ALA A 67 -6.18 -10.91 -12.58
N GLY A 68 -6.26 -11.75 -11.55
CA GLY A 68 -6.86 -13.09 -11.64
C GLY A 68 -5.90 -14.20 -12.10
N SER A 69 -4.67 -13.85 -12.49
CA SER A 69 -3.58 -14.81 -12.69
C SER A 69 -3.13 -15.37 -11.34
N ALA A 70 -3.05 -16.69 -11.22
CA ALA A 70 -2.55 -17.34 -10.02
C ALA A 70 -1.08 -16.95 -9.77
N PRO A 71 -0.74 -16.43 -8.58
CA PRO A 71 0.64 -16.13 -8.24
C PRO A 71 1.43 -17.43 -7.98
N PRO A 72 2.78 -17.38 -7.99
CA PRO A 72 3.61 -18.50 -7.55
C PRO A 72 3.25 -18.97 -6.13
N MET A 73 3.48 -20.25 -5.79
CA MET A 73 3.09 -20.81 -4.49
C MET A 73 3.68 -20.08 -3.28
N TRP A 74 4.86 -19.46 -3.42
CA TRP A 74 5.50 -18.69 -2.35
C TRP A 74 4.82 -17.32 -2.12
N ALA A 75 4.07 -16.80 -3.09
CA ALA A 75 3.48 -15.47 -3.07
C ALA A 75 2.12 -15.47 -2.37
N THR A 76 2.13 -15.73 -1.06
CA THR A 76 0.91 -15.82 -0.24
C THR A 76 0.46 -14.47 0.33
N ALA A 77 -0.76 -14.43 0.88
CA ALA A 77 -1.29 -13.25 1.56
C ALA A 77 -0.49 -12.90 2.83
N GLU A 78 0.04 -13.90 3.53
CA GLU A 78 0.87 -13.75 4.71
C GLU A 78 2.22 -13.15 4.34
N LEU A 79 2.83 -13.60 3.24
CA LEU A 79 4.06 -13.01 2.71
C LEU A 79 3.84 -11.55 2.34
N LEU A 80 2.73 -11.23 1.66
CA LEU A 80 2.38 -9.85 1.33
C LEU A 80 2.19 -9.01 2.59
N ALA A 81 1.47 -9.52 3.59
CA ALA A 81 1.24 -8.82 4.85
C ALA A 81 2.56 -8.51 5.58
N GLU A 82 3.48 -9.48 5.59
CA GLU A 82 4.80 -9.29 6.18
C GLU A 82 5.67 -8.31 5.39
N ALA A 83 5.62 -8.38 4.06
CA ALA A 83 6.31 -7.45 3.19
C ALA A 83 5.84 -6.01 3.41
N VAL A 84 4.54 -5.79 3.61
CA VAL A 84 3.96 -4.46 3.93
C VAL A 84 4.47 -3.96 5.27
N ARG A 85 4.41 -4.77 6.34
CA ARG A 85 4.92 -4.40 7.67
C ARG A 85 6.40 -4.03 7.61
N SER A 86 7.20 -4.89 6.99
CA SER A 86 8.64 -4.70 6.80
C SER A 86 9.01 -3.49 5.92
N ALA A 87 8.16 -3.14 4.94
CA ALA A 87 8.36 -1.95 4.11
C ALA A 87 8.00 -0.67 4.87
N ALA A 88 6.83 -0.64 5.52
CA ALA A 88 6.36 0.51 6.28
C ALA A 88 7.33 0.90 7.42
N ALA A 89 7.98 -0.08 8.04
CA ALA A 89 8.96 0.14 9.11
C ALA A 89 10.23 0.90 8.67
N VAL A 90 10.59 0.86 7.39
CA VAL A 90 11.86 1.46 6.90
C VAL A 90 11.66 2.65 5.97
N VAL A 91 10.46 2.81 5.41
CA VAL A 91 10.18 3.87 4.45
C VAL A 91 10.18 5.22 5.15
N SER A 92 10.93 6.15 4.56
CA SER A 92 10.93 7.54 4.98
C SER A 92 11.11 8.48 3.79
N VAL A 93 10.53 9.67 3.88
CA VAL A 93 10.61 10.70 2.83
C VAL A 93 10.98 12.03 3.46
N ALA A 94 12.06 12.64 2.99
CA ALA A 94 12.42 14.00 3.37
C ALA A 94 11.40 14.99 2.78
N ALA A 95 10.86 15.86 3.62
CA ALA A 95 10.06 17.00 3.18
C ALA A 95 10.99 18.13 2.70
N PRO A 96 10.56 18.96 1.75
CA PRO A 96 11.25 20.21 1.44
C PRO A 96 11.43 21.05 2.70
N SER A 97 12.65 21.57 2.89
CA SER A 97 12.94 22.46 4.00
C SER A 97 12.11 23.74 3.89
N SER A 98 11.67 24.29 5.02
CA SER A 98 10.99 25.58 5.06
C SER A 98 11.46 26.39 6.26
N ALA A 99 11.53 27.72 6.15
CA ALA A 99 11.99 28.57 7.25
C ALA A 99 11.13 28.46 8.52
N ALA A 100 9.85 28.11 8.38
CA ALA A 100 8.91 27.99 9.49
C ALA A 100 9.04 26.67 10.26
N VAL A 101 9.47 25.60 9.60
CA VAL A 101 9.40 24.23 10.16
C VAL A 101 10.73 23.48 10.07
N GLY A 102 11.72 23.98 9.33
CA GLY A 102 13.01 23.33 9.10
C GLY A 102 12.90 22.01 8.34
N ASP A 103 13.95 21.19 8.43
CA ASP A 103 13.97 19.86 7.82
C ASP A 103 13.04 18.90 8.57
N ARG A 104 12.28 18.12 7.80
CA ARG A 104 11.34 17.13 8.33
C ARG A 104 11.43 15.85 7.52
N VAL A 105 11.20 14.73 8.20
CA VAL A 105 11.14 13.41 7.59
C VAL A 105 9.80 12.78 7.92
N LEU A 106 9.07 12.36 6.89
CA LEU A 106 7.82 11.63 7.02
C LEU A 106 8.10 10.14 7.08
N ARG A 107 7.37 9.44 7.95
CA ARG A 107 7.40 7.98 8.15
C ARG A 107 5.99 7.49 8.44
N PHE A 108 5.76 6.19 8.27
CA PHE A 108 4.57 5.57 8.85
C PHE A 108 4.71 5.55 10.39
N GLY A 109 3.62 5.87 11.08
CA GLY A 109 3.56 5.80 12.54
C GLY A 109 3.34 4.38 13.05
N SER A 110 3.04 4.24 14.35
CA SER A 110 2.75 2.95 14.98
C SER A 110 1.37 2.37 14.64
N GLN A 111 0.48 3.17 14.05
CA GLN A 111 -0.85 2.75 13.65
C GLN A 111 -0.81 2.07 12.28
N LEU A 112 -0.35 0.83 12.25
CA LEU A 112 -0.37 -0.04 11.08
C LEU A 112 -1.04 -1.36 11.44
N ASP A 113 -2.21 -1.61 10.85
CA ASP A 113 -2.91 -2.88 10.96
C ASP A 113 -3.00 -3.53 9.57
N VAL A 114 -2.48 -4.75 9.47
CA VAL A 114 -2.40 -5.50 8.21
C VAL A 114 -2.92 -6.90 8.46
N GLN A 115 -4.07 -7.21 7.85
CA GLN A 115 -4.78 -8.47 8.02
C GLN A 115 -4.94 -9.15 6.65
N PRO A 116 -4.49 -10.41 6.49
CA PRO A 116 -4.80 -11.20 5.31
C PRO A 116 -6.31 -11.29 5.09
N ILE A 117 -6.76 -11.12 3.84
CA ILE A 117 -8.15 -11.35 3.46
C ILE A 117 -8.19 -12.75 2.84
N GLU A 118 -8.53 -13.76 3.64
CA GLU A 118 -8.64 -15.13 3.13
C GLU A 118 -9.80 -15.24 2.13
N ALA A 119 -9.47 -15.74 0.93
CA ALA A 119 -10.42 -16.05 -0.11
C ALA A 119 -10.90 -17.50 0.03
N ALA A 120 -11.65 -17.81 1.09
CA ALA A 120 -12.37 -19.08 1.15
C ALA A 120 -13.52 -19.03 0.12
N GLY A 121 -13.25 -19.49 -1.12
CA GLY A 121 -14.22 -19.81 -2.18
C GLY A 121 -15.25 -18.74 -2.56
N ALA A 122 -15.19 -18.21 -3.80
CA ALA A 122 -16.23 -17.43 -4.49
C ALA A 122 -16.85 -16.19 -3.78
N VAL A 123 -16.47 -15.86 -2.54
CA VAL A 123 -17.03 -14.76 -1.73
C VAL A 123 -16.01 -13.62 -1.53
N THR A 124 -15.07 -13.44 -2.45
CA THR A 124 -14.07 -12.37 -2.38
C THR A 124 -14.56 -11.05 -2.95
N ASP A 125 -15.21 -11.06 -4.11
CA ASP A 125 -15.62 -9.82 -4.76
C ASP A 125 -16.66 -9.05 -3.95
N ARG A 126 -17.57 -9.73 -3.24
CA ARG A 126 -18.62 -9.03 -2.50
C ARG A 126 -18.13 -8.41 -1.18
N LYS A 127 -17.14 -9.02 -0.51
CA LYS A 127 -16.55 -8.48 0.73
C LYS A 127 -15.55 -7.36 0.43
N VAL A 128 -14.72 -7.54 -0.61
CA VAL A 128 -13.84 -6.49 -1.13
C VAL A 128 -14.68 -5.35 -1.70
N SER A 129 -15.70 -5.62 -2.52
CA SER A 129 -16.59 -4.59 -3.07
C SER A 129 -17.41 -3.89 -1.98
N ARG A 130 -17.83 -4.57 -0.90
CA ARG A 130 -18.47 -3.91 0.26
C ARG A 130 -17.48 -3.07 1.06
N TYR A 131 -16.23 -3.53 1.23
CA TYR A 131 -15.16 -2.74 1.85
C TYR A 131 -14.86 -1.51 0.99
N LEU A 132 -14.64 -1.68 -0.31
CA LEU A 132 -14.48 -0.60 -1.26
C LEU A 132 -15.68 0.35 -1.21
N ALA A 133 -16.91 -0.13 -1.35
CA ALA A 133 -18.13 0.69 -1.32
C ALA A 133 -18.28 1.50 -0.03
N LYS A 134 -17.89 0.94 1.13
CA LYS A 134 -17.87 1.68 2.41
C LYS A 134 -17.00 2.94 2.34
N TYR A 135 -15.92 2.92 1.57
CA TYR A 135 -14.96 4.02 1.47
C TYR A 135 -15.04 4.79 0.13
N THR A 136 -15.63 4.21 -0.92
CA THR A 136 -15.92 4.86 -2.20
C THR A 136 -17.02 5.91 -2.03
N THR A 137 -18.09 5.60 -1.30
CA THR A 137 -19.19 6.54 -1.06
C THR A 137 -18.76 7.74 -0.18
N LYS A 138 -17.66 7.61 0.57
CA LYS A 138 -17.10 8.71 1.37
C LYS A 138 -16.05 9.54 0.60
N SER A 139 -15.60 9.07 -0.56
CA SER A 139 -14.54 9.72 -1.35
C SER A 139 -15.08 10.64 -2.46
N THR A 140 -16.39 10.68 -2.71
CA THR A 140 -16.99 11.52 -3.75
C THR A 140 -17.17 12.98 -3.35
N GLU A 141 -16.80 13.38 -2.13
CA GLU A 141 -16.91 14.78 -1.67
C GLU A 141 -15.57 15.54 -1.68
N ASP A 142 -14.42 14.86 -1.80
CA ASP A 142 -13.09 15.51 -1.77
C ASP A 142 -12.29 15.40 -3.09
N ALA A 143 -12.89 14.89 -4.16
CA ALA A 143 -12.36 14.97 -5.52
C ALA A 143 -12.97 16.18 -6.27
N GLY A 144 -12.94 17.36 -5.64
CA GLY A 144 -13.22 18.64 -6.29
C GLY A 144 -12.00 19.09 -7.11
N GLY A 145 -12.24 19.47 -8.37
CA GLY A 145 -11.24 19.99 -9.30
C GLY A 145 -10.69 21.38 -8.98
#